data_AF-A0A955HMS1-F1
#
_entry.id   AF-A0A955HMS1-F1
#
_cell.length_a   1.000
_cell.length_b   1.000
_cell.length_c   1.000
_cell.angle_alpha   90.00
_cell.angle_beta   90.00
_cell.angle_gamma   90.00
#
_symmetry.space_group_name_H-M   'P 1'
#
loop_
_entity.id
_entity.type
_entity.pdbx_description
1 polymer ?
#
loop_
_entity_poly.entity_id
_entity_poly.type
_entity_poly.pdbx_seq_one_letter_code
_entity_poly.pdbx_strand_id
1 'polypeptide(L)'
;EQIKDLKKGYLSLVVRKVVDLVIAHNAIIVMEDLNMRFKQIRGGIEQSVYQQFEKALIDKLSFLVNKGEKDPESAGYLLRAYQLAAPFESFQKMGKQTGIIFYTTASYTSKIDPLTGWRPNIYLKYSNQEKAKKDIAKFKNIVFDSVKNRFEFTYDLADFYNKKGKIEFPQKREWTVCSNVERYAWDKRLSGNKGGYTHYPDLTDGKAENMFKENAISNFKNLFESVGIDIRGDIQAQIAQLDTKDNKQFFSTFMYLFRLILQIRNTNSNETTGSDDNDYLQSPVEPFFDTRRSADFAEGLPQNGDENGAYNIARKGIFILDRLSEFENLTDNEKKKLKYPDILVRNVEWDAFATESKMFLSSIR
;
A
#
# COMPACT_ATOMS: atom_id res chain seq x y z
N GLU A 1 20.10 -27.92 -16.78
CA GLU A 1 20.47 -26.56 -16.34
C GLU A 1 20.11 -26.40 -14.87
N GLN A 2 20.97 -25.83 -14.02
CA GLN A 2 20.65 -25.69 -12.59
C GLN A 2 19.77 -24.44 -12.37
N ILE A 3 18.83 -24.49 -11.41
CA ILE A 3 17.94 -23.36 -11.04
C ILE A 3 18.75 -22.06 -10.78
N LYS A 4 19.97 -22.21 -10.26
CA LYS A 4 20.90 -21.10 -10.02
C LYS A 4 21.31 -20.36 -11.29
N ASP A 5 21.58 -21.08 -12.38
CA ASP A 5 22.04 -20.49 -13.64
C ASP A 5 20.88 -19.80 -14.36
N LEU A 6 19.69 -20.40 -14.33
CA LEU A 6 18.46 -19.77 -14.83
C LEU A 6 18.18 -18.44 -14.11
N LYS A 7 18.29 -18.41 -12.77
CA LYS A 7 18.13 -17.17 -11.98
C LYS A 7 19.14 -16.11 -12.36
N LYS A 8 20.41 -16.47 -12.57
CA LYS A 8 21.44 -15.53 -13.02
C LYS A 8 21.13 -14.96 -14.41
N GLY A 9 20.72 -15.82 -15.34
CA GLY A 9 20.29 -15.41 -16.68
C GLY A 9 19.15 -14.39 -16.60
N TYR A 10 18.09 -14.74 -15.87
CA TYR A 10 16.94 -13.87 -15.60
C TYR A 10 17.36 -12.52 -15.01
N LEU A 11 18.16 -12.52 -13.94
CA LEU A 11 18.63 -11.30 -13.29
C LEU A 11 19.45 -10.40 -14.22
N SER A 12 20.28 -10.97 -15.09
CA SER A 12 21.07 -10.16 -16.03
C SER A 12 20.19 -9.41 -17.03
N LEU A 13 19.08 -10.04 -17.49
CA LEU A 13 18.09 -9.40 -18.35
C LEU A 13 17.32 -8.30 -17.62
N VAL A 14 16.93 -8.54 -16.36
CA VAL A 14 16.24 -7.53 -15.54
C VAL A 14 17.15 -6.32 -15.29
N VAL A 15 18.40 -6.55 -14.87
CA VAL A 15 19.39 -5.46 -14.67
C VAL A 15 19.58 -4.67 -15.96
N ARG A 16 19.68 -5.33 -17.11
CA ARG A 16 19.79 -4.65 -18.40
C ARG A 16 18.59 -3.72 -18.65
N LYS A 17 17.36 -4.22 -18.48
CA LYS A 17 16.14 -3.41 -18.66
C LYS A 17 16.10 -2.19 -17.73
N VAL A 18 16.42 -2.39 -16.45
CA VAL A 18 16.44 -1.29 -15.47
C VAL A 18 17.48 -0.24 -15.83
N VAL A 19 18.68 -0.66 -16.22
CA VAL A 19 19.77 0.24 -16.64
C VAL A 19 19.39 1.01 -17.91
N ASP A 20 18.77 0.36 -18.89
CA ASP A 20 18.33 1.01 -20.11
C ASP A 20 17.29 2.11 -19.80
N LEU A 21 16.37 1.88 -18.86
CA LEU A 21 15.42 2.89 -18.37
C LEU A 21 16.12 4.05 -17.63
N VAL A 22 17.10 3.75 -16.76
CA VAL A 22 17.90 4.77 -16.07
C VAL A 22 18.55 5.72 -17.06
N ILE A 23 19.19 5.18 -18.10
CA ILE A 23 19.88 6.01 -19.09
C ILE A 23 18.88 6.76 -19.97
N ALA A 24 17.81 6.09 -20.44
CA ALA A 24 16.80 6.70 -21.31
C ALA A 24 16.07 7.88 -20.64
N HIS A 25 15.86 7.82 -19.32
CA HIS A 25 15.09 8.81 -18.58
C HIS A 25 15.94 9.68 -17.63
N ASN A 26 17.27 9.51 -17.61
CA ASN A 26 18.15 10.10 -16.60
C ASN A 26 17.60 9.90 -15.16
N ALA A 27 17.09 8.70 -14.89
CA ALA A 27 16.30 8.42 -13.71
C ALA A 27 17.14 7.92 -12.52
N ILE A 28 16.71 8.26 -11.31
CA ILE A 28 17.17 7.58 -10.09
C ILE A 28 16.45 6.23 -9.93
N ILE A 29 16.98 5.37 -9.07
CA ILE A 29 16.35 4.10 -8.68
C ILE A 29 15.94 4.19 -7.22
N VAL A 30 14.72 3.79 -6.91
CA VAL A 30 14.22 3.73 -5.53
C VAL A 30 13.88 2.29 -5.20
N MET A 31 14.45 1.77 -4.11
CA MET A 31 14.28 0.40 -3.65
C MET A 31 13.73 0.36 -2.23
N GLU A 32 13.10 -0.76 -1.88
CA GLU A 32 12.63 -1.00 -0.53
C GLU A 32 13.81 -1.23 0.41
N ASP A 33 13.83 -0.50 1.52
CA ASP A 33 14.69 -0.77 2.66
C ASP A 33 14.17 -1.98 3.45
N LEU A 34 14.42 -3.16 2.88
CA LEU A 34 14.02 -4.41 3.47
C LEU A 34 14.97 -4.78 4.62
N ASN A 35 14.52 -4.58 5.86
CA ASN A 35 15.24 -5.06 7.04
C ASN A 35 15.50 -6.58 6.97
N MET A 36 16.67 -7.03 7.43
CA MET A 36 17.09 -8.44 7.40
C MET A 36 16.06 -9.43 7.98
N ARG A 37 15.28 -9.03 8.99
CA ARG A 37 14.19 -9.84 9.58
C ARG A 37 12.93 -9.93 8.71
N PHE A 38 12.62 -8.90 7.92
CA PHE A 38 11.51 -8.94 6.94
C PHE A 38 11.88 -9.84 5.75
N LYS A 39 13.15 -9.82 5.34
CA LYS A 39 13.71 -10.72 4.32
C LYS A 39 13.67 -12.20 4.74
N GLN A 40 13.61 -12.52 6.04
CA GLN A 40 13.50 -13.91 6.55
C GLN A 40 12.09 -14.50 6.53
N ILE A 41 11.03 -13.67 6.48
CA ILE A 41 9.63 -14.13 6.61
C ILE A 41 8.98 -14.40 5.23
N ARG A 42 9.33 -13.62 4.19
CA ARG A 42 9.04 -13.99 2.80
C ARG A 42 10.07 -15.04 2.38
N GLY A 43 9.66 -16.28 2.17
CA GLY A 43 10.51 -17.48 2.16
C GLY A 43 11.87 -17.36 1.44
N GLY A 44 12.86 -18.14 1.88
CA GLY A 44 14.28 -18.01 1.50
C GLY A 44 14.64 -18.04 0.00
N ILE A 45 13.70 -18.37 -0.89
CA ILE A 45 13.89 -18.32 -2.34
C ILE A 45 13.84 -16.88 -2.88
N GLU A 46 12.85 -16.07 -2.49
CA GLU A 46 12.68 -14.68 -2.95
C GLU A 46 13.78 -13.76 -2.38
N GLN A 47 14.16 -13.98 -1.12
CA GLN A 47 15.27 -13.28 -0.47
C GLN A 47 16.58 -13.42 -1.26
N SER A 48 16.86 -14.61 -1.79
CA SER A 48 18.07 -14.87 -2.56
C SER A 48 18.07 -14.12 -3.90
N VAL A 49 16.92 -13.98 -4.56
CA VAL A 49 16.82 -13.33 -5.88
C VAL A 49 16.91 -11.81 -5.74
N TYR A 50 16.23 -11.22 -4.76
CA TYR A 50 16.27 -9.76 -4.54
C TYR A 50 17.67 -9.27 -4.16
N GLN A 51 18.37 -9.96 -3.25
CA GLN A 51 19.75 -9.58 -2.89
C GLN A 51 20.73 -9.78 -4.06
N GLN A 52 20.56 -10.85 -4.85
CA GLN A 52 21.39 -11.06 -6.04
C GLN A 52 21.12 -9.99 -7.11
N PHE A 53 19.86 -9.58 -7.29
CA PHE A 53 19.48 -8.46 -8.15
C PHE A 53 20.15 -7.16 -7.68
N GLU A 54 20.00 -6.80 -6.40
CA GLU A 54 20.54 -5.60 -5.79
C GLU A 54 22.06 -5.50 -6.00
N LYS A 55 22.79 -6.59 -5.72
CA LYS A 55 24.24 -6.65 -5.97
C LYS A 55 24.57 -6.51 -7.46
N ALA A 56 23.91 -7.27 -8.33
CA ALA A 56 24.20 -7.26 -9.77
C ALA A 56 23.92 -5.87 -10.40
N LEU A 57 22.88 -5.19 -9.92
CA LEU A 57 22.54 -3.83 -10.32
C LEU A 57 23.62 -2.83 -9.87
N ILE A 58 24.02 -2.86 -8.59
CA ILE A 58 25.08 -1.98 -8.06
C ILE A 58 26.39 -2.21 -8.81
N ASP A 59 26.81 -3.47 -8.97
CA ASP A 59 28.04 -3.81 -9.70
C ASP A 59 27.97 -3.26 -11.13
N LYS A 60 26.83 -3.40 -11.80
CA LYS A 60 26.66 -2.91 -13.17
C LYS A 60 26.68 -1.38 -13.25
N LEU A 61 26.06 -0.68 -12.31
CA LEU A 61 26.03 0.78 -12.25
C LEU A 61 27.36 1.39 -11.79
N SER A 62 28.19 0.65 -11.06
CA SER A 62 29.55 1.09 -10.69
C SER A 62 30.50 1.19 -11.89
N PHE A 63 30.22 0.40 -12.95
CA PHE A 63 30.94 0.46 -14.22
C PHE A 63 30.01 0.10 -15.39
N LEU A 64 29.32 1.11 -15.92
CA LEU A 64 28.32 0.96 -16.97
C LEU A 64 28.83 1.45 -18.33
N VAL A 65 29.16 0.50 -19.20
CA VAL A 65 29.43 0.73 -20.62
C VAL A 65 28.15 0.51 -21.44
N ASN A 66 27.82 1.47 -22.30
CA ASN A 66 26.85 1.34 -23.37
C ASN A 66 27.56 0.80 -24.63
N LYS A 67 27.34 -0.48 -24.96
CA LYS A 67 27.98 -1.11 -26.12
C LYS A 67 27.59 -0.50 -27.48
N GLY A 68 26.50 0.27 -27.53
CA GLY A 68 26.09 0.98 -28.73
C GLY A 68 26.81 2.32 -28.92
N GLU A 69 27.48 2.84 -27.88
CA GLU A 69 28.17 4.13 -27.95
C GLU A 69 29.50 3.98 -28.71
N LYS A 70 29.67 4.82 -29.74
CA LYS A 70 30.83 4.78 -30.64
C LYS A 70 31.72 6.01 -30.50
N ASP A 71 31.20 7.11 -29.98
CA ASP A 71 31.98 8.32 -29.76
C ASP A 71 32.88 8.16 -28.52
N PRO A 72 34.23 8.20 -28.67
CA PRO A 72 35.15 8.06 -27.55
C PRO A 72 35.02 9.15 -26.48
N GLU A 73 34.46 10.30 -26.85
CA GLU A 73 34.30 11.44 -25.93
C GLU A 73 33.00 11.37 -25.12
N SER A 74 32.02 10.59 -25.58
CA SER A 74 30.70 10.50 -24.97
C SER A 74 30.66 9.62 -23.72
N ALA A 75 29.83 10.00 -22.75
CA ALA A 75 29.61 9.22 -21.54
C ALA A 75 28.93 7.88 -21.87
N GLY A 76 29.45 6.79 -21.27
CA GLY A 76 29.02 5.43 -21.57
C GLY A 76 29.87 4.73 -22.62
N TYR A 77 30.79 5.42 -23.29
CA TYR A 77 31.83 4.78 -24.11
C TYR A 77 32.71 3.85 -23.27
N LEU A 78 33.37 2.87 -23.91
CA LEU A 78 34.20 1.85 -23.23
C LEU A 78 35.21 2.45 -22.24
N LEU A 79 35.87 3.55 -22.62
CA LEU A 79 36.87 4.24 -21.80
C LEU A 79 36.29 5.39 -20.94
N ARG A 80 34.99 5.68 -21.09
CA ARG A 80 34.26 6.72 -20.34
C ARG A 80 32.96 6.16 -19.77
N ALA A 81 33.05 4.97 -19.18
CA ALA A 81 31.90 4.28 -18.60
C ALA A 81 31.23 5.14 -17.52
N TYR A 82 29.91 5.06 -17.40
CA TYR A 82 29.19 5.69 -16.30
C TYR A 82 29.57 5.03 -14.97
N GLN A 83 29.63 5.84 -13.91
CA GLN A 83 29.86 5.42 -12.52
C GLN A 83 28.72 5.94 -11.64
N LEU A 84 27.56 5.28 -11.73
CA LEU A 84 26.31 5.72 -11.11
C LEU A 84 26.05 5.11 -9.73
N ALA A 85 26.91 4.20 -9.27
CA ALA A 85 26.88 3.62 -7.92
C ALA A 85 28.29 3.49 -7.36
N ALA A 86 28.42 3.55 -6.03
CA ALA A 86 29.71 3.33 -5.37
C ALA A 86 30.13 1.85 -5.47
N PRO A 87 31.44 1.54 -5.47
CA PRO A 87 31.93 0.16 -5.45
C PRO A 87 31.32 -0.65 -4.31
N PHE A 88 30.83 -1.85 -4.63
CA PHE A 88 30.20 -2.72 -3.65
C PHE A 88 31.24 -3.46 -2.79
N GLU A 89 31.26 -3.19 -1.49
CA GLU A 89 32.03 -3.98 -0.52
C GLU A 89 31.18 -5.07 0.14
N SER A 90 30.13 -4.66 0.84
CA SER A 90 29.15 -5.56 1.47
C SER A 90 27.87 -4.79 1.79
N PHE A 91 26.75 -5.51 1.92
CA PHE A 91 25.48 -4.91 2.35
C PHE A 91 25.54 -4.29 3.75
N GLN A 92 26.47 -4.72 4.60
CA GLN A 92 26.64 -4.16 5.96
C GLN A 92 27.29 -2.78 5.94
N LYS A 93 28.18 -2.53 4.97
CA LYS A 93 28.87 -1.24 4.80
C LYS A 93 28.09 -0.25 3.95
N MET A 94 27.05 -0.72 3.26
CA MET A 94 26.22 0.12 2.43
C MET A 94 25.26 0.96 3.29
N GLY A 95 25.18 2.26 2.97
CA GLY A 95 24.16 3.14 3.53
C GLY A 95 22.79 2.92 2.88
N LYS A 96 21.89 3.89 3.07
CA LYS A 96 20.56 3.90 2.44
C LYS A 96 20.53 4.68 1.12
N GLN A 97 21.71 4.98 0.60
CA GLN A 97 21.92 5.51 -0.74
C GLN A 97 23.27 4.98 -1.26
N THR A 98 23.34 4.62 -2.53
CA THR A 98 24.61 4.39 -3.25
C THR A 98 24.49 4.96 -4.66
N GLY A 99 25.14 6.11 -4.88
CA GLY A 99 24.97 6.89 -6.10
C GLY A 99 23.50 7.23 -6.37
N ILE A 100 22.97 6.75 -7.50
CA ILE A 100 21.58 6.99 -7.93
C ILE A 100 20.55 6.03 -7.32
N ILE A 101 20.98 5.03 -6.53
CA ILE A 101 20.07 4.11 -5.85
C ILE A 101 19.76 4.64 -4.45
N PHE A 102 18.49 4.86 -4.16
CA PHE A 102 17.96 5.26 -2.86
C PHE A 102 17.14 4.12 -2.25
N TYR A 103 17.27 3.92 -0.94
CA TYR A 103 16.46 2.94 -0.20
C TYR A 103 15.44 3.67 0.66
N THR A 104 14.17 3.30 0.60
CA THR A 104 13.10 3.92 1.38
C THR A 104 12.26 2.90 2.13
N THR A 105 11.57 3.33 3.16
CA THR A 105 10.67 2.46 3.94
C THR A 105 9.56 1.89 3.06
N ALA A 106 9.38 0.56 3.09
CA ALA A 106 8.28 -0.15 2.43
C ALA A 106 6.92 0.02 3.14
N SER A 107 6.86 0.78 4.24
CA SER A 107 5.62 0.99 4.97
C SER A 107 4.64 1.78 4.12
N TYR A 108 3.38 1.35 4.06
CA TYR A 108 2.27 2.09 3.45
C TYR A 108 2.42 2.36 1.94
N THR A 109 3.06 1.46 1.20
CA THR A 109 3.24 1.58 -0.26
C THR A 109 2.26 0.73 -1.06
N SER A 110 1.99 -0.51 -0.63
CA SER A 110 1.09 -1.40 -1.38
C SER A 110 -0.40 -1.25 -1.01
N LYS A 111 -0.70 -0.94 0.25
CA LYS A 111 -2.08 -0.77 0.75
C LYS A 111 -2.41 0.71 0.95
N ILE A 112 -2.40 1.45 -0.15
CA ILE A 112 -2.78 2.85 -0.22
C ILE A 112 -3.51 3.09 -1.54
N ASP A 113 -4.57 3.87 -1.51
CA ASP A 113 -5.27 4.35 -2.69
C ASP A 113 -4.39 5.42 -3.39
N PRO A 114 -3.91 5.15 -4.63
CA PRO A 114 -3.04 6.07 -5.34
C PRO A 114 -3.73 7.39 -5.72
N LEU A 115 -5.07 7.43 -5.82
CA LEU A 115 -5.82 8.65 -6.18
C LEU A 115 -6.04 9.58 -5.00
N THR A 116 -6.40 9.02 -3.86
CA THR A 116 -6.82 9.81 -2.69
C THR A 116 -5.72 9.92 -1.63
N GLY A 117 -4.71 9.06 -1.69
CA GLY A 117 -3.72 8.89 -0.61
C GLY A 117 -4.28 8.16 0.61
N TRP A 118 -5.54 7.71 0.58
CA TRP A 118 -6.14 7.00 1.69
C TRP A 118 -5.49 5.64 1.88
N ARG A 119 -5.16 5.30 3.11
CA ARG A 119 -4.74 3.95 3.49
C ARG A 119 -5.50 3.50 4.73
N PRO A 120 -5.57 2.19 5.00
CA PRO A 120 -6.05 1.70 6.28
C PRO A 120 -5.23 2.33 7.41
N ASN A 121 -5.89 3.17 8.19
CA ASN A 121 -5.28 4.06 9.16
C ASN A 121 -5.99 4.07 10.51
N ILE A 122 -6.96 3.17 10.72
CA ILE A 122 -7.53 2.84 12.04
C ILE A 122 -7.54 1.31 12.20
N TYR A 123 -7.32 0.81 13.41
CA TYR A 123 -7.27 -0.62 13.70
C TYR A 123 -8.33 -1.04 14.71
N LEU A 124 -9.47 -1.51 14.19
CA LEU A 124 -10.65 -1.90 14.95
C LEU A 124 -10.71 -3.42 15.12
N LYS A 125 -9.91 -3.96 16.04
CA LYS A 125 -9.98 -5.39 16.41
C LYS A 125 -11.02 -5.62 17.49
N TYR A 126 -11.99 -6.49 17.20
CA TYR A 126 -12.93 -7.00 18.19
C TYR A 126 -12.19 -7.69 19.33
N SER A 127 -12.49 -7.28 20.57
CA SER A 127 -12.03 -7.97 21.78
C SER A 127 -13.20 -8.39 22.66
N ASN A 128 -14.13 -7.48 22.88
CA ASN A 128 -15.40 -7.70 23.57
C ASN A 128 -16.41 -6.64 23.09
N GLN A 129 -17.68 -6.90 23.38
CA GLN A 129 -18.82 -6.09 23.00
C GLN A 129 -18.78 -4.67 23.59
N GLU A 130 -18.27 -4.47 24.81
CA GLU A 130 -18.20 -3.15 25.45
C GLU A 130 -17.17 -2.26 24.76
N LYS A 131 -16.00 -2.81 24.42
CA LYS A 131 -14.98 -2.10 23.66
C LYS A 131 -15.45 -1.83 22.23
N ALA A 132 -16.08 -2.80 21.58
CA ALA A 132 -16.63 -2.62 20.24
C ALA A 132 -17.66 -1.48 20.22
N LYS A 133 -18.60 -1.44 21.17
CA LYS A 133 -19.55 -0.34 21.31
C LYS A 133 -18.86 1.02 21.51
N LYS A 134 -17.83 1.08 22.37
CA LYS A 134 -17.02 2.30 22.57
C LYS A 134 -16.25 2.72 21.31
N ASP A 135 -15.74 1.77 20.52
CA ASP A 135 -15.03 2.04 19.29
C ASP A 135 -15.98 2.53 18.18
N ILE A 136 -17.19 1.96 18.10
CA ILE A 136 -18.24 2.41 17.16
C ILE A 136 -18.74 3.82 17.52
N ALA A 137 -18.82 4.14 18.81
CA ALA A 137 -19.21 5.48 19.26
C ALA A 137 -18.20 6.59 18.89
N LYS A 138 -16.98 6.25 18.44
CA LYS A 138 -15.97 7.22 17.98
C LYS A 138 -16.15 7.67 16.53
N PHE A 139 -16.96 6.97 15.73
CA PHE A 139 -17.28 7.46 14.40
C PHE A 139 -17.98 8.81 14.53
N LYS A 140 -17.65 9.76 13.64
CA LYS A 140 -18.34 11.04 13.57
C LYS A 140 -19.77 10.86 13.08
N ASN A 141 -19.94 10.04 12.04
CA ASN A 141 -21.24 9.71 11.45
C ASN A 141 -21.24 8.25 10.94
N ILE A 142 -22.37 7.56 11.10
CA ILE A 142 -22.72 6.33 10.38
C ILE A 142 -24.08 6.56 9.73
N VAL A 143 -24.13 6.66 8.41
CA VAL A 143 -25.36 6.97 7.66
C VAL A 143 -25.56 5.99 6.51
N PHE A 144 -26.81 5.77 6.13
CA PHE A 144 -27.16 5.05 4.91
C PHE A 144 -27.59 6.04 3.83
N ASP A 145 -26.83 6.09 2.73
CA ASP A 145 -27.25 6.81 1.52
C ASP A 145 -28.15 5.89 0.69
N SER A 146 -29.45 6.19 0.70
CA SER A 146 -30.45 5.41 -0.05
C SER A 146 -30.38 5.59 -1.56
N VAL A 147 -29.82 6.71 -2.05
CA VAL A 147 -29.68 6.99 -3.48
C VAL A 147 -28.49 6.21 -4.04
N LYS A 148 -27.37 6.23 -3.31
CA LYS A 148 -26.15 5.49 -3.68
C LYS A 148 -26.14 4.05 -3.20
N ASN A 149 -27.15 3.63 -2.44
CA ASN A 149 -27.29 2.33 -1.81
C ASN A 149 -26.02 1.87 -1.07
N ARG A 150 -25.58 2.63 -0.07
CA ARG A 150 -24.36 2.31 0.71
C ARG A 150 -24.40 2.90 2.11
N PHE A 151 -23.66 2.29 3.03
CA PHE A 151 -23.34 2.91 4.31
C PHE A 151 -22.06 3.73 4.21
N GLU A 152 -22.05 4.89 4.86
CA GLU A 152 -20.91 5.78 4.95
C GLU A 152 -20.48 5.91 6.41
N PHE A 153 -19.21 5.63 6.68
CA PHE A 153 -18.61 5.69 8.00
C PHE A 153 -17.59 6.82 8.01
N THR A 154 -17.97 7.96 8.58
CA THR A 154 -17.08 9.12 8.73
C THR A 154 -16.32 9.02 10.05
N TYR A 155 -15.00 9.21 10.02
CA TYR A 155 -14.17 9.24 11.22
C TYR A 155 -13.07 10.27 11.14
N ASP A 156 -12.62 10.76 12.30
CA ASP A 156 -11.39 11.52 12.45
C ASP A 156 -10.32 10.65 13.10
N LEU A 157 -9.10 10.66 12.56
CA LEU A 157 -7.99 9.92 13.16
C LEU A 157 -7.76 10.28 14.63
N ALA A 158 -7.95 11.55 15.01
CA ALA A 158 -7.71 11.99 16.39
C ALA A 158 -8.59 11.23 17.41
N ASP A 159 -9.81 10.87 17.04
CA ASP A 159 -10.77 10.19 17.94
C ASP A 159 -10.37 8.73 18.23
N PHE A 160 -9.62 8.11 17.30
CA PHE A 160 -9.18 6.71 17.41
C PHE A 160 -7.79 6.56 18.04
N TYR A 161 -6.98 7.61 18.04
CA TYR A 161 -5.61 7.61 18.55
C TYR A 161 -5.47 8.46 19.81
N ASN A 162 -6.01 7.95 20.92
CA ASN A 162 -5.86 8.57 22.24
C ASN A 162 -4.83 7.81 23.08
N LYS A 163 -3.56 8.22 23.04
CA LYS A 163 -2.50 7.81 23.99
C LYS A 163 -1.59 8.99 24.33
N LYS A 164 -1.09 9.00 25.57
CA LYS A 164 -0.22 9.99 26.25
C LYS A 164 1.13 10.25 25.53
N GLY A 165 1.10 10.71 24.29
CA GLY A 165 2.27 11.12 23.52
C GLY A 165 1.87 12.07 22.39
N LYS A 166 2.83 12.82 21.86
CA LYS A 166 2.63 13.64 20.65
C LYS A 166 2.47 12.70 19.45
N ILE A 167 1.24 12.32 19.12
CA ILE A 167 0.95 11.67 17.84
C ILE A 167 0.83 12.80 16.82
N GLU A 168 1.74 12.81 15.86
CA GLU A 168 1.65 13.68 14.69
C GLU A 168 0.60 13.11 13.74
N PHE A 169 -0.26 13.98 13.23
CA PHE A 169 -1.29 13.62 12.26
C PHE A 169 -1.04 14.37 10.96
N PRO A 170 -1.36 13.78 9.79
CA PRO A 170 -1.35 14.51 8.53
C PRO A 170 -2.40 15.63 8.55
N GLN A 171 -2.33 16.56 7.59
CA GLN A 171 -3.32 17.63 7.46
C GLN A 171 -4.74 17.06 7.29
N LYS A 172 -4.91 16.09 6.38
CA LYS A 172 -6.17 15.38 6.19
C LYS A 172 -6.32 14.23 7.17
N ARG A 173 -7.22 14.40 8.15
CA ARG A 173 -7.49 13.43 9.22
C ARG A 173 -8.89 12.84 9.17
N GLU A 174 -9.82 13.53 8.53
CA GLU A 174 -11.19 13.06 8.39
C GLU A 174 -11.33 12.28 7.08
N TRP A 175 -11.97 11.11 7.19
CA TRP A 175 -12.21 10.22 6.07
C TRP A 175 -13.60 9.61 6.18
N THR A 176 -14.21 9.40 5.02
CA THR A 176 -15.47 8.65 4.87
C THR A 176 -15.19 7.41 4.05
N VAL A 177 -15.38 6.24 4.67
CA VAL A 177 -15.27 4.94 3.99
C VAL A 177 -16.66 4.37 3.77
N CYS A 178 -16.87 3.70 2.63
CA CYS A 178 -18.18 3.23 2.22
C CYS A 178 -18.24 1.70 2.13
N SER A 179 -19.44 1.14 2.31
CA SER A 179 -19.69 -0.32 2.31
C SER A 179 -19.89 -0.94 0.92
N ASN A 180 -20.05 -0.14 -0.14
CA ASN A 180 -20.27 -0.60 -1.52
C ASN A 180 -18.98 -1.10 -2.18
N VAL A 181 -18.37 -2.12 -1.56
CA VAL A 181 -17.07 -2.64 -1.91
C VAL A 181 -17.06 -4.16 -1.91
N GLU A 182 -16.29 -4.72 -2.83
CA GLU A 182 -16.11 -6.16 -3.01
C GLU A 182 -14.87 -6.64 -2.26
N ARG A 183 -14.97 -7.75 -1.52
CA ARG A 183 -13.86 -8.26 -0.70
C ARG A 183 -13.70 -9.77 -0.80
N TYR A 184 -12.45 -10.21 -0.71
CA TYR A 184 -12.10 -11.62 -0.52
C TYR A 184 -11.45 -11.80 0.85
N ALA A 185 -12.10 -12.55 1.74
CA ALA A 185 -11.60 -12.79 3.09
C ALA A 185 -11.11 -14.22 3.24
N TRP A 186 -9.83 -14.39 3.60
CA TRP A 186 -9.29 -15.72 3.90
C TRP A 186 -9.96 -16.30 5.16
N ASP A 187 -10.47 -17.51 5.04
CA ASP A 187 -10.99 -18.32 6.15
C ASP A 187 -10.31 -19.68 6.16
N LYS A 188 -9.49 -19.91 7.20
CA LYS A 188 -8.75 -21.16 7.41
C LYS A 188 -9.64 -22.41 7.53
N ARG A 189 -10.92 -22.25 7.86
CA ARG A 189 -11.85 -23.37 8.10
C ARG A 189 -12.40 -23.96 6.80
N LEU A 190 -12.32 -23.21 5.71
CA LEU A 190 -12.76 -23.66 4.40
C LEU A 190 -11.88 -24.81 3.89
N SER A 191 -12.38 -25.51 2.87
CA SER A 191 -11.67 -26.59 2.18
C SER A 191 -11.15 -27.70 3.12
N GLY A 192 -11.92 -28.04 4.15
CA GLY A 192 -11.52 -29.04 5.15
C GLY A 192 -10.32 -28.61 5.99
N ASN A 193 -10.33 -27.37 6.50
CA ASN A 193 -9.24 -26.73 7.24
C ASN A 193 -7.95 -26.46 6.44
N LYS A 194 -8.02 -26.52 5.09
CA LYS A 194 -6.91 -26.12 4.20
C LYS A 194 -6.94 -24.64 3.87
N GLY A 195 -8.05 -23.98 4.22
CA GLY A 195 -8.28 -22.57 3.94
C GLY A 195 -8.85 -22.31 2.56
N GLY A 196 -9.37 -21.11 2.40
CA GLY A 196 -9.98 -20.62 1.17
C GLY A 196 -10.42 -19.18 1.36
N TYR A 197 -10.96 -18.59 0.30
CA TYR A 197 -11.51 -17.24 0.34
C TYR A 197 -13.04 -17.29 0.34
N THR A 198 -13.64 -16.57 1.27
CA THR A 198 -15.04 -16.15 1.20
C THR A 198 -15.12 -14.87 0.37
N HIS A 199 -16.01 -14.86 -0.61
CA HIS A 199 -16.25 -13.71 -1.47
C HIS A 199 -17.42 -12.89 -0.93
N TYR A 200 -17.23 -11.59 -0.78
CA TYR A 200 -18.25 -10.62 -0.39
C TYR A 200 -18.44 -9.69 -1.59
N PRO A 201 -19.46 -9.90 -2.43
CA PRO A 201 -19.65 -9.09 -3.64
C PRO A 201 -19.94 -7.62 -3.32
N ASP A 202 -20.66 -7.37 -2.22
CA ASP A 202 -20.94 -6.02 -1.69
C ASP A 202 -21.19 -6.12 -0.18
N LEU A 203 -20.57 -5.25 0.64
CA LEU A 203 -20.76 -5.25 2.11
C LEU A 203 -22.00 -4.49 2.57
N THR A 204 -22.68 -3.75 1.70
CA THR A 204 -23.94 -3.04 1.99
C THR A 204 -25.09 -4.04 2.11
N ASP A 205 -25.34 -4.81 1.05
CA ASP A 205 -26.48 -5.73 0.95
C ASP A 205 -26.20 -7.01 0.15
N GLY A 206 -24.96 -7.22 -0.28
CA GLY A 206 -24.55 -8.44 -0.98
C GLY A 206 -24.61 -9.69 -0.11
N LYS A 207 -24.83 -10.85 -0.75
CA LYS A 207 -24.76 -12.16 -0.10
C LYS A 207 -23.37 -12.75 -0.31
N ALA A 208 -22.65 -13.04 0.78
CA ALA A 208 -21.34 -13.66 0.66
C ALA A 208 -21.42 -15.12 0.15
N GLU A 209 -20.42 -15.50 -0.63
CA GLU A 209 -20.26 -16.82 -1.23
C GLU A 209 -19.10 -17.56 -0.57
N ASN A 210 -19.18 -18.90 -0.54
CA ASN A 210 -18.16 -19.76 0.06
C ASN A 210 -17.89 -19.41 1.55
N MET A 211 -18.95 -19.16 2.32
CA MET A 211 -18.87 -18.99 3.77
C MET A 211 -18.85 -20.34 4.48
N PHE A 212 -18.04 -20.45 5.54
CA PHE A 212 -18.06 -21.64 6.41
C PHE A 212 -19.43 -21.86 7.08
N LYS A 213 -20.20 -20.78 7.30
CA LYS A 213 -21.58 -20.82 7.80
C LYS A 213 -22.48 -20.11 6.80
N GLU A 214 -23.25 -20.85 6.02
CA GLU A 214 -24.07 -20.32 4.91
C GLU A 214 -25.06 -19.23 5.34
N ASN A 215 -25.62 -19.31 6.55
CA ASN A 215 -26.61 -18.36 7.07
C ASN A 215 -26.02 -17.27 7.98
N ALA A 216 -24.69 -17.05 7.94
CA ALA A 216 -24.08 -15.96 8.69
C ALA A 216 -24.40 -14.59 8.05
N ILE A 217 -24.57 -13.56 8.88
CA ILE A 217 -24.71 -12.18 8.41
C ILE A 217 -23.41 -11.76 7.71
N SER A 218 -23.53 -11.33 6.46
CA SER A 218 -22.39 -10.98 5.59
C SER A 218 -22.40 -9.54 5.07
N ASN A 219 -23.43 -8.75 5.39
CA ASN A 219 -23.56 -7.36 4.97
C ASN A 219 -24.18 -6.49 6.07
N PHE A 220 -24.06 -5.17 5.93
CA PHE A 220 -24.51 -4.20 6.93
C PHE A 220 -26.04 -4.07 7.01
N LYS A 221 -26.80 -4.17 5.90
CA LYS A 221 -28.27 -4.12 5.98
C LYS A 221 -28.82 -5.23 6.86
N ASN A 222 -28.43 -6.49 6.61
CA ASN A 222 -28.85 -7.64 7.40
C ASN A 222 -28.34 -7.55 8.84
N LEU A 223 -27.16 -6.95 9.06
CA LEU A 223 -26.62 -6.73 10.40
C LEU A 223 -27.50 -5.77 11.20
N PHE A 224 -27.86 -4.62 10.64
CA PHE A 224 -28.70 -3.63 11.31
C PHE A 224 -30.13 -4.14 11.50
N GLU A 225 -30.70 -4.83 10.49
CA GLU A 225 -32.01 -5.47 10.58
C GLU A 225 -32.07 -6.51 11.70
N SER A 226 -31.00 -7.30 11.91
CA SER A 226 -30.95 -8.36 12.94
C SER A 226 -31.16 -7.88 14.38
N VAL A 227 -31.01 -6.58 14.62
CA VAL A 227 -31.19 -5.92 15.92
C VAL A 227 -32.23 -4.80 15.86
N GLY A 228 -32.99 -4.70 14.77
CA GLY A 228 -34.08 -3.73 14.60
C GLY A 228 -33.63 -2.27 14.48
N ILE A 229 -32.40 -2.00 13.99
CA ILE A 229 -31.95 -0.64 13.72
C ILE A 229 -32.62 -0.12 12.44
N ASP A 230 -33.29 1.03 12.55
CA ASP A 230 -33.75 1.79 11.38
C ASP A 230 -32.58 2.53 10.75
N ILE A 231 -32.15 2.04 9.58
CA ILE A 231 -31.03 2.58 8.81
C ILE A 231 -31.30 3.97 8.22
N ARG A 232 -32.56 4.43 8.20
CA ARG A 232 -32.93 5.78 7.76
C ARG A 232 -32.88 6.81 8.89
N GLY A 233 -32.81 6.35 10.14
CA GLY A 233 -32.69 7.18 11.32
C GLY A 233 -31.25 7.42 11.76
N ASP A 234 -31.07 7.88 12.99
CA ASP A 234 -29.75 8.00 13.62
C ASP A 234 -29.24 6.61 14.04
N ILE A 235 -28.44 5.99 13.17
CA ILE A 235 -27.88 4.66 13.38
C ILE A 235 -27.00 4.63 14.64
N GLN A 236 -26.20 5.67 14.90
CA GLN A 236 -25.27 5.68 16.03
C GLN A 236 -25.99 5.78 17.36
N ALA A 237 -27.00 6.65 17.46
CA ALA A 237 -27.83 6.75 18.66
C ALA A 237 -28.53 5.43 18.96
N GLN A 238 -29.04 4.73 17.94
CA GLN A 238 -29.66 3.42 18.11
C GLN A 238 -28.65 2.35 18.58
N ILE A 239 -27.46 2.28 17.98
CA ILE A 239 -26.37 1.38 18.44
C ILE A 239 -25.99 1.68 19.90
N ALA A 240 -25.98 2.95 20.29
CA ALA A 240 -25.68 3.37 21.65
C ALA A 240 -26.71 2.86 22.68
N GLN A 241 -27.94 2.55 22.28
CA GLN A 241 -28.97 1.98 23.16
C GLN A 241 -28.94 0.44 23.24
N LEU A 242 -28.27 -0.25 22.31
CA LEU A 242 -28.21 -1.72 22.34
C LEU A 242 -27.52 -2.24 23.61
N ASP A 243 -28.14 -3.20 24.29
CA ASP A 243 -27.47 -3.93 25.37
C ASP A 243 -26.30 -4.74 24.79
N THR A 244 -25.12 -4.63 25.42
CA THR A 244 -23.92 -5.26 24.89
C THR A 244 -23.94 -6.78 25.02
N LYS A 245 -24.52 -7.32 26.11
CA LYS A 245 -24.54 -8.75 26.40
C LYS A 245 -25.47 -9.49 25.45
N ASP A 246 -26.65 -8.95 25.23
CA ASP A 246 -27.66 -9.56 24.35
C ASP A 246 -27.28 -9.45 22.87
N ASN A 247 -26.52 -8.42 22.49
CA ASN A 247 -26.15 -8.14 21.10
C ASN A 247 -24.67 -8.46 20.78
N LYS A 248 -24.08 -9.44 21.45
CA LYS A 248 -22.67 -9.82 21.25
C LYS A 248 -22.34 -10.16 19.79
N GLN A 249 -23.22 -10.90 19.11
CA GLN A 249 -23.01 -11.28 17.71
C GLN A 249 -22.97 -10.03 16.81
N PHE A 250 -23.89 -9.08 17.00
CA PHE A 250 -23.92 -7.81 16.28
C PHE A 250 -22.58 -7.06 16.39
N PHE A 251 -22.10 -6.82 17.61
CA PHE A 251 -20.83 -6.09 17.81
C PHE A 251 -19.63 -6.83 17.20
N SER A 252 -19.60 -8.15 17.28
CA SER A 252 -18.54 -8.95 16.66
C SER A 252 -18.58 -8.90 15.13
N THR A 253 -19.77 -8.98 14.54
CA THR A 253 -19.98 -8.94 13.09
C THR A 253 -19.73 -7.54 12.54
N PHE A 254 -20.18 -6.47 13.21
CA PHE A 254 -19.90 -5.08 12.83
C PHE A 254 -18.41 -4.86 12.67
N MET A 255 -17.63 -5.22 13.70
CA MET A 255 -16.17 -5.03 13.69
C MET A 255 -15.49 -5.87 12.60
N TYR A 256 -16.02 -7.06 12.30
CA TYR A 256 -15.53 -7.89 11.21
C TYR A 256 -15.82 -7.29 9.83
N LEU A 257 -17.06 -6.89 9.55
CA LEU A 257 -17.45 -6.26 8.27
C LEU A 257 -16.73 -4.92 8.06
N PHE A 258 -16.61 -4.10 9.11
CA PHE A 258 -15.88 -2.85 9.02
C PHE A 258 -14.38 -3.07 8.75
N ARG A 259 -13.78 -4.11 9.35
CA ARG A 259 -12.40 -4.50 9.00
C ARG A 259 -12.27 -4.90 7.53
N LEU A 260 -13.30 -5.53 6.95
CA LEU A 260 -13.33 -5.85 5.52
C LEU A 260 -13.41 -4.57 4.65
N ILE A 261 -14.19 -3.55 5.04
CA ILE A 261 -14.18 -2.24 4.35
C ILE A 261 -12.74 -1.73 4.22
N LEU A 262 -11.97 -1.78 5.32
CA LEU A 262 -10.58 -1.33 5.36
C LEU A 262 -9.59 -2.25 4.63
N GLN A 263 -9.98 -3.44 4.20
CA GLN A 263 -9.11 -4.38 3.48
C GLN A 263 -9.11 -4.09 1.98
N ILE A 264 -8.26 -3.17 1.54
CA ILE A 264 -8.33 -2.72 0.13
C ILE A 264 -7.61 -3.61 -0.88
N ARG A 265 -6.54 -4.30 -0.49
CA ARG A 265 -5.86 -5.29 -1.36
C ARG A 265 -6.49 -6.65 -1.14
N ASN A 266 -6.93 -7.29 -2.21
CA ASN A 266 -7.74 -8.50 -2.21
C ASN A 266 -7.14 -9.53 -3.16
N THR A 267 -7.29 -10.81 -2.81
CA THR A 267 -6.85 -11.92 -3.67
C THR A 267 -8.06 -12.71 -4.13
N ASN A 268 -8.39 -12.64 -5.42
CA ASN A 268 -9.44 -13.46 -6.02
C ASN A 268 -8.85 -14.78 -6.51
N SER A 269 -9.02 -15.85 -5.72
CA SER A 269 -8.48 -17.17 -6.04
C SER A 269 -9.16 -17.87 -7.22
N ASN A 270 -10.25 -17.31 -7.75
CA ASN A 270 -10.90 -17.85 -8.96
C ASN A 270 -10.22 -17.37 -10.24
N GLU A 271 -9.41 -16.32 -10.15
CA GLU A 271 -8.63 -15.79 -11.27
C GLU A 271 -7.26 -16.46 -11.38
N THR A 272 -6.65 -16.32 -12.56
CA THR A 272 -5.32 -16.90 -12.82
C THR A 272 -4.28 -16.26 -11.90
N THR A 273 -3.52 -17.07 -11.15
CA THR A 273 -2.46 -16.58 -10.25
C THR A 273 -1.51 -15.64 -10.99
N GLY A 274 -1.33 -14.43 -10.45
CA GLY A 274 -0.45 -13.41 -11.01
C GLY A 274 -1.08 -12.57 -12.14
N SER A 275 -2.38 -12.72 -12.41
CA SER A 275 -3.14 -11.76 -13.21
C SER A 275 -3.54 -10.53 -12.38
N ASP A 276 -3.88 -9.44 -13.06
CA ASP A 276 -4.31 -8.19 -12.42
C ASP A 276 -5.59 -8.36 -11.58
N ASP A 277 -6.50 -9.22 -12.04
CA ASP A 277 -7.75 -9.53 -11.34
C ASP A 277 -7.55 -10.46 -10.13
N ASN A 278 -6.45 -11.24 -10.12
CA ASN A 278 -6.12 -12.10 -9.00
C ASN A 278 -5.63 -11.33 -7.77
N ASP A 279 -4.91 -10.23 -7.94
CA ASP A 279 -4.37 -9.40 -6.85
C ASP A 279 -4.69 -7.92 -7.06
N TYR A 280 -5.94 -7.56 -6.81
CA TYR A 280 -6.44 -6.21 -7.06
C TYR A 280 -6.47 -5.35 -5.80
N LEU A 281 -6.49 -4.04 -6.00
CA LEU A 281 -6.75 -3.07 -4.94
C LEU A 281 -8.04 -2.29 -5.25
N GLN A 282 -8.93 -2.21 -4.27
CA GLN A 282 -10.17 -1.44 -4.34
C GLN A 282 -10.35 -0.56 -3.10
N SER A 283 -10.35 0.77 -3.32
CA SER A 283 -10.53 1.78 -2.29
C SER A 283 -11.99 1.88 -1.82
N PRO A 284 -12.26 2.03 -0.51
CA PRO A 284 -13.59 2.30 0.03
C PRO A 284 -13.88 3.80 0.11
N VAL A 285 -13.00 4.66 -0.40
CA VAL A 285 -13.15 6.13 -0.38
C VAL A 285 -13.44 6.60 -1.80
N GLU A 286 -14.40 7.51 -1.98
CA GLU A 286 -14.67 8.12 -3.28
C GLU A 286 -13.39 8.72 -3.91
N PRO A 287 -13.15 8.49 -5.21
CA PRO A 287 -14.05 7.93 -6.23
C PRO A 287 -14.04 6.38 -6.35
N PHE A 288 -13.56 5.65 -5.35
CA PHE A 288 -13.46 4.18 -5.31
C PHE A 288 -12.50 3.60 -6.33
N PHE A 289 -11.24 4.07 -6.30
CA PHE A 289 -10.19 3.52 -7.16
C PHE A 289 -10.18 1.99 -7.12
N ASP A 290 -10.18 1.36 -8.29
CA ASP A 290 -10.15 -0.09 -8.48
C ASP A 290 -9.12 -0.41 -9.56
N THR A 291 -8.05 -1.15 -9.21
CA THR A 291 -6.94 -1.39 -10.13
C THR A 291 -7.34 -2.14 -11.39
N ARG A 292 -8.39 -2.97 -11.31
CA ARG A 292 -8.99 -3.71 -12.43
C ARG A 292 -9.60 -2.79 -13.49
N ARG A 293 -9.87 -1.54 -13.10
CA ARG A 293 -10.42 -0.46 -13.93
C ARG A 293 -9.56 0.80 -13.82
N SER A 294 -8.25 0.65 -13.62
CA SER A 294 -7.32 1.76 -13.42
C SER A 294 -7.41 2.82 -14.54
N ALA A 295 -7.59 2.38 -15.79
CA ALA A 295 -7.74 3.25 -16.96
C ALA A 295 -8.98 4.16 -16.92
N ASP A 296 -10.04 3.79 -16.17
CA ASP A 296 -11.24 4.62 -16.01
C ASP A 296 -10.97 5.87 -15.15
N PHE A 297 -9.87 5.87 -14.37
CA PHE A 297 -9.54 6.96 -13.46
C PHE A 297 -8.49 7.91 -14.03
N ALA A 298 -7.36 7.38 -14.51
CA ALA A 298 -6.32 8.14 -15.21
C ALA A 298 -5.26 7.22 -15.84
N GLU A 299 -4.49 7.76 -16.78
CA GLU A 299 -3.31 7.08 -17.34
C GLU A 299 -2.18 6.94 -16.30
N GLY A 300 -1.40 5.87 -16.41
CA GLY A 300 -0.23 5.63 -15.57
C GLY A 300 -0.54 5.18 -14.13
N LEU A 301 -1.80 4.84 -13.84
CA LEU A 301 -2.19 4.28 -12.54
C LEU A 301 -1.88 2.77 -12.46
N PRO A 302 -1.63 2.24 -11.25
CA PRO A 302 -1.34 0.82 -11.05
C PRO A 302 -2.49 -0.10 -11.45
N GLN A 303 -2.16 -1.25 -12.04
CA GLN A 303 -3.12 -2.25 -12.52
C GLN A 303 -3.34 -3.40 -11.53
N ASN A 304 -2.47 -3.54 -10.53
CA ASN A 304 -2.58 -4.54 -9.47
C ASN A 304 -1.91 -4.10 -8.16
N GLY A 305 -2.00 -4.94 -7.12
CA GLY A 305 -1.49 -4.66 -5.78
C GLY A 305 0.05 -4.57 -5.68
N ASP A 306 0.78 -5.25 -6.57
CA ASP A 306 2.24 -5.21 -6.64
C ASP A 306 2.74 -3.97 -7.39
N GLU A 307 2.11 -3.63 -8.52
CA GLU A 307 2.36 -2.37 -9.22
C GLU A 307 2.10 -1.16 -8.32
N ASN A 308 1.04 -1.19 -7.50
CA ASN A 308 0.78 -0.10 -6.55
C ASN A 308 1.90 0.03 -5.52
N GLY A 309 2.51 -1.11 -5.12
CA GLY A 309 3.71 -1.12 -4.29
C GLY A 309 4.88 -0.39 -4.96
N ALA A 310 5.22 -0.77 -6.20
CA ALA A 310 6.31 -0.17 -6.96
C ALA A 310 6.07 1.32 -7.26
N TYR A 311 4.85 1.67 -7.66
CA TYR A 311 4.41 3.05 -7.91
C TYR A 311 4.63 3.95 -6.69
N ASN A 312 4.19 3.51 -5.50
CA ASN A 312 4.36 4.31 -4.30
C ASN A 312 5.81 4.31 -3.77
N ILE A 313 6.61 3.28 -4.06
CA ILE A 313 8.06 3.33 -3.81
C ILE A 313 8.71 4.41 -4.69
N ALA A 314 8.35 4.50 -5.97
CA ALA A 314 8.83 5.56 -6.85
C ALA A 314 8.37 6.96 -6.38
N ARG A 315 7.11 7.11 -5.96
CA ARG A 315 6.60 8.37 -5.37
C ARG A 315 7.33 8.80 -4.11
N LYS A 316 7.78 7.85 -3.27
CA LYS A 316 8.69 8.18 -2.16
C LYS A 316 10.06 8.68 -2.63
N GLY A 317 10.52 8.25 -3.80
CA GLY A 317 11.67 8.86 -4.46
C GLY A 317 11.45 10.30 -4.87
N ILE A 318 10.27 10.61 -5.45
CA ILE A 318 9.89 12.00 -5.77
C ILE A 318 9.95 12.86 -4.50
N PHE A 319 9.34 12.39 -3.41
CA PHE A 319 9.42 13.07 -2.12
C PHE A 319 10.88 13.28 -1.64
N ILE A 320 11.75 12.29 -1.82
CA ILE A 320 13.18 12.42 -1.48
C ILE A 320 13.85 13.50 -2.35
N LEU A 321 13.56 13.54 -3.65
CA LEU A 321 14.08 14.56 -4.57
C LEU A 321 13.57 15.96 -4.23
N ASP A 322 12.28 16.11 -3.93
CA ASP A 322 11.69 17.38 -3.49
C ASP A 322 12.44 17.89 -2.26
N ARG A 323 12.67 17.02 -1.27
CA ARG A 323 13.43 17.36 -0.07
C ARG A 323 14.90 17.72 -0.34
N LEU A 324 15.55 17.01 -1.27
CA LEU A 324 16.92 17.33 -1.66
C LEU A 324 17.00 18.70 -2.36
N SER A 325 15.97 19.09 -3.13
CA SER A 325 15.90 20.40 -3.78
C SER A 325 15.82 21.55 -2.76
N GLU A 326 15.12 21.34 -1.64
CA GLU A 326 15.07 22.32 -0.54
C GLU A 326 16.47 22.57 0.06
N PHE A 327 17.34 21.56 0.03
CA PHE A 327 18.70 21.66 0.55
C PHE A 327 19.66 22.42 -0.37
N GLU A 328 19.30 22.69 -1.62
CA GLU A 328 20.16 23.45 -2.54
C GLU A 328 20.46 24.85 -2.01
N ASN A 329 19.47 25.45 -1.32
CA ASN A 329 19.54 26.79 -0.75
C ASN A 329 20.39 26.87 0.54
N LEU A 330 20.84 25.73 1.08
CA LEU A 330 21.68 25.70 2.27
C LEU A 330 23.12 26.09 1.95
N THR A 331 23.80 26.72 2.92
CA THR A 331 25.24 26.99 2.84
C THR A 331 26.06 25.69 2.86
N ASP A 332 27.30 25.73 2.37
CA ASP A 332 28.19 24.55 2.39
C ASP A 332 28.39 23.97 3.79
N ASN A 333 28.41 24.82 4.82
CA ASN A 333 28.56 24.39 6.21
C ASN A 333 27.29 23.72 6.75
N GLU A 334 26.11 24.06 6.24
CA GLU A 334 24.84 23.40 6.57
C GLU A 334 24.72 22.09 5.81
N LYS A 335 25.07 22.06 4.52
CA LYS A 335 25.09 20.84 3.70
C LYS A 335 25.99 19.75 4.32
N LYS A 336 27.14 20.12 4.87
CA LYS A 336 28.04 19.19 5.60
C LYS A 336 27.42 18.56 6.85
N LYS A 337 26.37 19.15 7.41
CA LYS A 337 25.66 18.63 8.59
C LYS A 337 24.53 17.68 8.23
N LEU A 338 24.08 17.67 6.97
CA LEU A 338 23.03 16.78 6.49
C LEU A 338 23.44 15.31 6.66
N LYS A 339 22.49 14.51 7.10
CA LYS A 339 22.62 13.07 7.29
C LYS A 339 21.44 12.38 6.64
N TYR A 340 21.57 11.08 6.41
CA TYR A 340 20.49 10.29 5.83
C TYR A 340 19.12 10.43 6.55
N PRO A 341 19.02 10.51 7.89
CA PRO A 341 17.75 10.76 8.57
C PRO A 341 17.02 12.03 8.11
N ASP A 342 17.73 13.02 7.57
CA ASP A 342 17.14 14.26 7.06
C ASP A 342 16.36 14.04 5.76
N ILE A 343 16.66 12.99 4.99
CA ILE A 343 15.90 12.61 3.77
C ILE A 343 14.94 11.43 4.01
N LEU A 344 14.82 10.94 5.24
CA LEU A 344 13.95 9.81 5.54
C LEU A 344 12.48 10.19 5.37
N VAL A 345 11.74 9.37 4.62
CA VAL A 345 10.29 9.52 4.46
C VAL A 345 9.58 9.02 5.72
N ARG A 346 9.14 9.94 6.59
CA ARG A 346 8.36 9.59 7.79
C ARG A 346 6.90 9.33 7.41
N ASN A 347 6.22 8.46 8.16
CA ASN A 347 4.86 8.02 7.81
C ASN A 347 3.85 9.17 7.72
N VAL A 348 3.91 10.14 8.65
CA VAL A 348 2.99 11.29 8.65
C VAL A 348 3.23 12.19 7.44
N GLU A 349 4.49 12.39 7.06
CA GLU A 349 4.86 13.16 5.87
C GLU A 349 4.44 12.43 4.59
N TRP A 350 4.59 11.10 4.57
CA TRP A 350 4.10 10.28 3.47
C TRP A 350 2.58 10.38 3.31
N ASP A 351 1.84 10.30 4.42
CA ASP A 351 0.37 10.42 4.38
C ASP A 351 -0.07 11.79 3.85
N ALA A 352 0.63 12.87 4.25
CA ALA A 352 0.39 14.22 3.74
C ALA A 352 0.70 14.32 2.23
N PHE A 353 1.92 13.91 1.83
CA PHE A 353 2.34 13.92 0.43
C PHE A 353 1.41 13.10 -0.46
N ALA A 354 1.07 11.88 -0.05
CA ALA A 354 0.24 10.98 -0.85
C ALA A 354 -1.18 11.53 -1.07
N THR A 355 -1.69 12.32 -0.12
CA THR A 355 -3.02 12.94 -0.16
C THR A 355 -3.04 14.23 -0.99
N GLU A 356 -1.99 15.04 -0.90
CA GLU A 356 -1.88 16.36 -1.56
C GLU A 356 -1.44 16.25 -3.03
N SER A 357 -0.70 15.19 -3.37
CA SER A 357 -0.06 14.92 -4.67
C SER A 357 -1.04 14.65 -5.85
N LYS A 358 -2.30 15.09 -5.77
CA LYS A 358 -3.23 15.15 -6.92
C LYS A 358 -2.67 15.93 -8.12
N MET A 359 -1.58 16.68 -7.95
CA MET A 359 -0.95 17.52 -8.97
C MET A 359 -0.18 16.79 -10.08
N PHE A 360 0.14 15.49 -9.98
CA PHE A 360 1.06 14.86 -10.94
C PHE A 360 0.41 14.13 -12.13
N LEU A 361 -0.92 14.12 -12.23
CA LEU A 361 -1.61 13.62 -13.43
C LEU A 361 -1.52 14.59 -14.63
N SER A 362 -1.03 15.82 -14.44
CA SER A 362 -0.88 16.81 -15.51
C SER A 362 0.55 16.94 -16.07
N SER A 363 1.56 16.38 -15.40
CA SER A 363 2.98 16.58 -15.75
C SER A 363 3.66 15.38 -16.40
N ILE A 364 2.93 14.29 -16.66
CA ILE A 364 3.38 13.21 -17.55
C ILE A 364 2.68 13.42 -18.90
N ARG A 365 3.18 14.39 -19.68
CA ARG A 365 2.88 14.56 -21.10
C ARG A 365 4.17 14.80 -21.86
#